data_AF-A0A3N5ISF7-F1
#
_entry.id   AF-A0A3N5ISF7-F1
#
_cell.length_a   1.000
_cell.length_b   1.000
_cell.length_c   1.000
_cell.angle_alpha   90.00
_cell.angle_beta   90.00
_cell.angle_gamma   90.00
#
_symmetry.space_group_name_H-M   'P 1'
#
loop_
_entity.id
_entity.type
_entity.pdbx_description
1 polymer ?
#
loop_
_entity_poly.entity_id
_entity_poly.type
_entity_poly.pdbx_seq_one_letter_code
_entity_poly.pdbx_strand_id
1 'polypeptide(L)' 'MKVVYYGNYLTYFEVGRVEFLRQQGLPMSEVDQKVHLPVVEAAVRYVRPARLDDLLDV' A
#
# COMPACT_ATOMS: atom_id res chain seq x y z
N MET A 1 3.16 22.80 3.23
CA MET A 1 2.03 21.95 2.80
C MET A 1 1.64 21.03 3.96
N LYS A 2 0.34 20.89 4.28
CA LYS A 2 -0.16 20.03 5.40
C LYS A 2 -0.83 18.74 4.88
N VAL A 3 -0.36 18.20 3.77
CA VAL A 3 -0.94 17.02 3.10
C VAL A 3 0.14 15.98 2.90
N VAL A 4 -0.26 14.71 2.84
CA VAL A 4 0.65 13.59 2.60
C VAL A 4 1.37 13.77 1.26
N TYR A 5 2.68 13.51 1.25
CA TYR A 5 3.49 13.51 0.03
C TYR A 5 2.96 12.45 -0.94
N TYR A 6 2.78 12.82 -2.22
CA TYR A 6 2.11 11.97 -3.21
C TYR A 6 2.76 10.58 -3.37
N GLY A 7 4.08 10.47 -3.18
CA GLY A 7 4.80 9.20 -3.24
C GLY A 7 4.51 8.26 -2.07
N ASN A 8 4.11 8.77 -0.90
CA ASN A 8 3.82 7.95 0.28
C ASN A 8 2.56 7.10 0.10
N TYR A 9 1.65 7.48 -0.81
CA TYR A 9 0.45 6.69 -1.08
C TYR A 9 0.78 5.29 -1.60
N LEU A 10 1.85 5.14 -2.39
CA LEU A 10 2.30 3.81 -2.83
C LEU A 10 2.72 2.93 -1.65
N THR A 11 3.40 3.50 -0.65
CA THR A 11 3.74 2.79 0.58
C THR A 11 2.48 2.35 1.34
N TYR A 12 1.44 3.19 1.40
CA TYR A 12 0.19 2.82 2.06
C TYR A 12 -0.53 1.69 1.31
N PHE A 13 -0.57 1.74 -0.02
CA PHE A 13 -1.13 0.65 -0.84
C PHE A 13 -0.34 -0.66 -0.68
N GLU A 14 0.98 -0.59 -0.51
CA GLU A 14 1.81 -1.75 -0.20
C GLU A 14 1.46 -2.38 1.15
N VAL A 15 1.25 -1.57 2.19
CA VAL A 15 0.77 -2.06 3.49
C VAL A 15 -0.60 -2.73 3.33
N GLY A 16 -1.53 -2.11 2.61
CA GLY A 16 -2.84 -2.69 2.31
C GLY A 16 -2.75 -4.04 1.60
N ARG A 17 -1.87 -4.16 0.59
CA ARG A 17 -1.61 -5.43 -0.13
C ARG A 17 -1.06 -6.52 0.79
N VAL A 18 -0.10 -6.18 1.66
CA VAL A 18 0.47 -7.12 2.63
C VAL A 18 -0.60 -7.63 3.60
N GLU A 19 -1.42 -6.74 4.14
CA GLU A 19 -2.45 -7.11 5.10
C GLU A 19 -3.64 -7.83 4.44
N PHE A 20 -3.99 -7.49 3.21
CA PHE A 20 -4.94 -8.27 2.41
C PHE A 20 -4.47 -9.72 2.25
N LEU A 21 -3.23 -9.93 1.82
CA LEU A 21 -2.68 -11.29 1.65
C LEU A 21 -2.63 -12.05 2.98
N ARG A 22 -2.26 -11.38 4.09
CA ARG A 22 -2.31 -11.96 5.43
C ARG A 22 -3.72 -12.44 5.80
N GLN A 23 -4.75 -11.64 5.54
CA GLN A 23 -6.15 -12.01 5.80
C GLN A 23 -6.60 -13.21 4.96
N GLN A 24 -6.01 -13.42 3.78
CA GLN A 24 -6.25 -14.61 2.95
C GLN A 24 -5.41 -15.83 3.37
N GLY A 25 -4.67 -15.76 4.49
CA GLY A 25 -3.80 -16.86 4.94
C GLY A 25 -2.49 -16.99 4.14
N LEU A 26 -2.09 -15.92 3.42
CA LEU A 26 -0.88 -15.87 2.60
C LEU A 26 0.03 -14.74 3.07
N PRO A 27 0.66 -14.82 4.26
CA PRO A 27 1.54 -13.75 4.71
C PRO A 27 2.67 -13.51 3.69
N MET A 28 2.99 -12.25 3.43
CA MET A 28 3.97 -11.88 2.39
C MET A 28 5.33 -12.58 2.58
N SER A 29 5.74 -12.86 3.82
CA SER A 29 6.96 -13.61 4.14
C SER A 29 7.01 -15.03 3.55
N GLU A 30 5.86 -15.69 3.39
CA GLU A 30 5.77 -17.00 2.74
C GLU A 30 5.65 -16.88 1.22
N VAL A 31 4.99 -15.81 0.75
CA VAL A 31 4.86 -15.52 -0.69
C VAL A 31 6.24 -15.25 -1.29
N ASP A 32 7.05 -14.42 -0.64
CA ASP A 32 8.39 -14.01 -1.10
C ASP A 32 9.39 -15.17 -1.19
N GLN A 33 9.14 -16.27 -0.48
CA GLN A 33 9.97 -17.49 -0.58
C GLN A 33 9.67 -18.31 -1.84
N LYS A 34 8.49 -18.10 -2.46
CA LYS A 34 8.00 -18.90 -3.58
C LYS A 34 8.02 -18.12 -4.89
N VAL A 35 7.70 -16.82 -4.83
CA VAL A 35 7.58 -15.97 -6.01
C VAL A 35 7.96 -14.53 -5.67
N HIS A 36 8.69 -13.87 -6.57
CA HIS A 36 8.91 -12.43 -6.50
C HIS A 36 7.75 -11.70 -7.16
N LEU A 37 7.15 -10.75 -6.45
CA LEU A 37 6.02 -9.94 -6.93
C LEU A 37 6.42 -8.45 -7.04
N PRO A 38 7.31 -8.08 -7.98
CA PRO A 38 7.66 -6.68 -8.18
C PRO A 38 6.49 -5.91 -8.81
N VAL A 39 6.27 -4.68 -8.33
CA VAL A 39 5.37 -3.74 -8.99
C VAL A 39 6.14 -3.10 -10.16
N VAL A 40 5.70 -3.39 -11.40
CA VAL A 40 6.34 -2.89 -12.63
C VAL A 40 5.74 -1.57 -13.12
N GLU A 41 4.50 -1.28 -12.75
CA GLU A 41 3.79 -0.04 -13.08
C GLU A 41 2.75 0.27 -11.99
N ALA A 42 2.53 1.56 -11.72
CA ALA A 42 1.44 2.02 -10.88
C ALA A 42 0.85 3.32 -11.44
N ALA A 43 -0.48 3.40 -11.49
CA ALA A 43 -1.21 4.61 -11.85
C ALA A 43 -2.03 5.07 -10.64
N VAL A 44 -1.81 6.31 -10.19
CA VAL A 44 -2.48 6.85 -9.00
C VAL A 44 -3.24 8.12 -9.36
N ARG A 45 -4.53 8.15 -9.02
CA ARG A 45 -5.38 9.35 -9.13
C ARG A 45 -5.70 9.88 -7.74
N TYR A 46 -5.16 11.04 -7.41
CA TYR A 46 -5.34 11.69 -6.11
C TYR A 46 -6.65 12.50 -6.06
N VAL A 47 -7.72 11.90 -5.52
CA VAL A 47 -9.06 12.53 -5.51
C VAL A 47 -9.25 13.49 -4.33
N ARG A 48 -8.74 13.14 -3.14
CA ARG A 48 -8.79 13.97 -1.93
C ARG A 48 -7.47 13.84 -1.14
N PRO A 49 -6.95 14.93 -0.56
CA PRO A 49 -5.70 14.85 0.19
C PRO A 49 -5.93 14.24 1.58
N ALA A 50 -5.11 13.26 1.93
CA ALA A 50 -4.85 12.86 3.31
C ALA A 50 -3.96 13.89 4.03
N ARG A 51 -4.16 14.04 5.33
CA ARG A 51 -3.45 14.96 6.23
C ARG A 51 -2.87 14.20 7.42
N LEU A 52 -2.08 14.91 8.22
CA LEU A 52 -1.63 14.42 9.50
C LEU A 52 -2.85 14.03 10.36
N ASP A 53 -2.75 12.91 11.07
CA ASP A 53 -3.76 12.32 11.96
C ASP A 53 -5.03 11.76 11.28
N ASP A 54 -5.11 11.77 9.94
CA ASP A 54 -6.17 11.05 9.24
C ASP A 54 -5.97 9.54 9.42
N LEU A 55 -7.01 8.84 9.91
CA LEU A 55 -7.09 7.38 9.82
C LEU A 55 -7.50 7.02 8.38
N LEU A 56 -6.59 6.37 7.66
CA LEU A 56 -6.81 5.93 6.29
C LEU A 56 -7.22 4.46 6.29
N ASP A 57 -8.30 4.16 5.56
CA ASP A 57 -8.70 2.81 5.19
C ASP A 57 -8.23 2.57 3.75
N VAL A 58 -7.43 1.51 3.55
CA VAL A 58 -6.64 1.28 2.33
C VAL A 58 -6.79 -0.16 1.87
#